data_AF-A0A259BAQ5-F1
#
_entry.id   AF-A0A259BAQ5-F1
#
_cell.length_a   1.000
_cell.length_b   1.000
_cell.length_c   1.000
_cell.angle_alpha   90.00
_cell.angle_beta   90.00
_cell.angle_gamma   90.00
#
_symmetry.space_group_name_H-M   'P 1'
#
loop_
_entity.id
_entity.type
_entity.pdbx_description
1 polymer ?
#
loop_
_entity_poly.entity_id
_entity_poly.type
_entity_poly.pdbx_seq_one_letter_code
_entity_poly.pdbx_strand_id
1 'polypeptide(L)'
;MSQALTQSEFNQQVAELISRHGAGAFAATAGNYPPYTLFVEDDTVIAEPASSPKHRYGAFCVLPLPFDEARLAEHITKWLNRGEAYTLYLSMNVCRYDG
;
A
#
# COMPACT_ATOMS: atom_id res chain seq x y z
N MET A 1 13.13 6.85 -18.78
CA MET A 1 13.33 6.45 -17.37
C MET A 1 12.14 7.00 -16.61
N SER A 2 11.25 6.12 -16.12
CA SER A 2 10.17 6.49 -15.21
C SER A 2 10.82 6.93 -13.89
N GLN A 3 10.54 8.15 -13.46
CA GLN A 3 11.11 8.70 -12.24
C GLN A 3 10.26 8.18 -11.07
N ALA A 4 10.89 7.56 -10.07
CA ALA A 4 10.14 7.08 -8.91
C ALA A 4 9.31 8.22 -8.30
N LEU A 5 8.02 7.96 -8.04
CA LEU A 5 7.12 8.88 -7.34
C LEU A 5 7.77 9.44 -6.09
N THR A 6 7.58 10.73 -5.80
CA THR A 6 7.93 11.26 -4.49
C THR A 6 6.99 10.70 -3.41
N GLN A 7 7.42 10.74 -2.15
CA GLN A 7 6.59 10.28 -1.03
C GLN A 7 5.26 11.04 -0.97
N SER A 8 5.25 12.33 -1.28
CA SER A 8 4.02 13.14 -1.25
C SER A 8 3.03 12.69 -2.33
N GLU A 9 3.50 12.47 -3.56
CA GLU A 9 2.65 12.02 -4.67
C GLU A 9 2.11 10.61 -4.41
N PHE A 10 2.97 9.71 -3.95
CA PHE A 10 2.57 8.37 -3.54
C PHE A 10 1.51 8.43 -2.44
N ASN A 11 1.75 9.21 -1.38
CA ASN A 11 0.82 9.31 -0.26
C ASN A 11 -0.53 9.87 -0.67
N GLN A 12 -0.54 10.87 -1.55
CA GLN A 12 -1.80 11.43 -2.08
C GLN A 12 -2.61 10.37 -2.82
N GLN A 13 -1.99 9.64 -3.74
CA GLN A 13 -2.68 8.61 -4.53
C GLN A 13 -3.19 7.46 -3.64
N VAL A 14 -2.41 7.03 -2.65
CA VAL A 14 -2.84 6.01 -1.68
C VAL A 14 -4.01 6.49 -0.83
N ALA A 15 -4.00 7.75 -0.38
CA ALA A 15 -5.11 8.32 0.39
C ALA A 15 -6.42 8.32 -0.41
N GLU A 16 -6.35 8.59 -1.71
CA GLU A 16 -7.53 8.49 -2.59
C GLU A 16 -8.04 7.05 -2.69
N LEU A 17 -7.17 6.06 -2.83
CA LEU A 17 -7.56 4.65 -2.87
C LEU A 17 -8.18 4.20 -1.54
N ILE A 18 -7.61 4.61 -0.41
CA ILE A 18 -8.17 4.34 0.93
C ILE A 18 -9.54 4.98 1.07
N SER A 19 -9.73 6.21 0.59
CA SER A 19 -11.04 6.88 0.62
C SER A 19 -12.09 6.15 -0.22
N ARG A 20 -11.69 5.58 -1.37
CA ARG A 20 -12.59 4.85 -2.28
C ARG A 20 -12.96 3.44 -1.79
N HIS A 21 -11.99 2.70 -1.24
CA HIS A 21 -12.18 1.28 -0.89
C HIS A 21 -12.32 1.01 0.61
N GLY A 22 -11.98 2.00 1.46
CA GLY A 22 -11.91 1.87 2.91
C GLY A 22 -10.56 1.36 3.40
N ALA A 23 -10.19 1.75 4.62
CA ALA A 23 -8.90 1.40 5.23
C ALA A 23 -8.66 -0.11 5.36
N GLY A 24 -9.71 -0.86 5.73
CA GLY A 24 -9.62 -2.32 5.86
C GLY A 24 -9.38 -3.07 4.56
N ALA A 25 -9.55 -2.40 3.42
CA ALA A 25 -9.30 -3.00 2.12
C ALA A 25 -7.80 -3.13 1.79
N PHE A 26 -6.93 -2.45 2.55
CA PHE A 26 -5.46 -2.43 2.37
C PHE A 26 -4.70 -2.88 3.62
N ALA A 27 -5.39 -3.53 4.57
CA ALA A 27 -4.78 -3.96 5.82
C ALA A 27 -5.19 -5.39 6.16
N ALA A 28 -4.26 -6.18 6.66
CA ALA A 28 -4.51 -7.56 7.09
C ALA A 28 -3.58 -7.95 8.23
N THR A 29 -3.99 -8.93 9.04
CA THR A 29 -3.11 -9.51 10.05
C THR A 29 -1.99 -10.32 9.42
N ALA A 30 -0.89 -10.51 10.15
CA ALA A 30 0.24 -11.30 9.68
C ALA A 30 -0.18 -12.70 9.20
N GLY A 31 0.32 -13.10 8.02
CA GLY A 31 -0.03 -14.37 7.36
C GLY A 31 -1.29 -14.34 6.50
N ASN A 32 -2.05 -13.23 6.50
CA ASN A 32 -3.21 -13.03 5.65
C ASN A 32 -2.96 -11.95 4.58
N TYR A 33 -3.85 -11.93 3.59
CA TYR A 33 -3.87 -10.90 2.55
C TYR A 33 -5.16 -10.07 2.63
N PRO A 34 -5.08 -8.76 2.42
CA PRO A 34 -6.26 -7.89 2.34
C PRO A 34 -6.96 -8.04 0.98
N PRO A 35 -8.15 -7.45 0.79
CA PRO A 35 -8.83 -7.41 -0.51
C PRO A 35 -8.00 -6.77 -1.64
N TYR A 36 -7.21 -5.74 -1.32
CA TYR A 36 -6.33 -5.03 -2.25
C TYR A 36 -4.95 -4.80 -1.69
N THR A 37 -3.96 -4.81 -2.58
CA THR A 37 -2.57 -4.44 -2.29
C THR A 37 -2.15 -3.30 -3.20
N LEU A 38 -1.26 -2.43 -2.74
CA LEU A 38 -0.76 -1.29 -3.50
C LEU A 38 0.35 -1.72 -4.46
N PHE A 39 0.22 -1.30 -5.70
CA PHE A 39 1.23 -1.39 -6.74
C PHE A 39 1.48 -0.02 -7.38
N VAL A 40 2.63 0.14 -8.02
CA VAL A 40 2.91 1.33 -8.83
C VAL A 40 3.20 0.89 -10.26
N GLU A 41 2.44 1.45 -11.20
CA GLU A 41 2.60 1.25 -12.64
C GLU A 41 2.60 2.62 -13.31
N ASP A 42 3.64 2.91 -14.10
CA ASP A 42 3.77 4.18 -14.85
C ASP A 42 3.40 5.41 -14.01
N ASP A 43 4.05 5.55 -12.85
CA ASP A 43 3.87 6.66 -11.89
C ASP A 43 2.45 6.78 -11.29
N THR A 44 1.65 5.71 -11.41
CA THR A 44 0.31 5.62 -10.84
C THR A 44 0.25 4.52 -9.78
N VAL A 45 -0.24 4.86 -8.59
CA VAL A 45 -0.55 3.89 -7.55
C VAL A 45 -1.88 3.23 -7.85
N ILE A 46 -1.90 1.91 -7.94
CA ILE A 46 -3.09 1.11 -8.22
C ILE A 46 -3.43 0.19 -7.05
N ALA A 47 -4.73 -0.06 -6.86
CA ALA A 47 -5.24 -1.06 -5.94
C ALA A 47 -5.39 -2.39 -6.68
N GLU A 48 -4.44 -3.30 -6.46
CA GLU A 48 -4.39 -4.60 -7.10
C GLU A 48 -5.26 -5.62 -6.34
N PRO A 49 -6.33 -6.15 -6.95
CA PRO A 49 -7.27 -7.06 -6.28
C PRO A 49 -6.69 -8.46 -6.08
N ALA A 50 -7.22 -9.19 -5.09
CA ALA A 50 -6.85 -10.58 -4.79
C ALA A 50 -6.97 -11.57 -5.97
N SER A 51 -7.76 -11.26 -7.01
CA SER A 51 -7.85 -12.07 -8.23
C SER A 51 -6.62 -11.97 -9.13
N SER A 52 -5.76 -10.99 -8.90
CA SER A 52 -4.57 -10.74 -9.72
C SER A 52 -3.37 -11.56 -9.25
N PRO A 53 -2.57 -12.10 -10.18
CA PRO A 53 -1.33 -12.79 -9.83
C PRO A 53 -0.30 -11.86 -9.16
N LYS A 54 -0.41 -10.54 -9.38
CA LYS A 54 0.48 -9.54 -8.78
C LYS A 54 0.18 -9.31 -7.30
N HIS A 55 -1.08 -9.47 -6.88
CA HIS A 55 -1.56 -9.14 -5.53
C HIS A 55 -0.62 -9.59 -4.40
N ARG A 56 -0.13 -10.84 -4.46
CA ARG A 56 0.77 -11.40 -3.42
C ARG A 56 2.09 -10.67 -3.23
N TYR A 57 2.48 -9.81 -4.17
CA TYR A 57 3.73 -9.04 -4.16
C TYR A 57 3.52 -7.55 -3.88
N GLY A 58 2.29 -7.10 -3.63
CA GLY A 58 2.00 -5.68 -3.41
C GLY A 58 2.19 -5.26 -1.97
N ALA A 59 2.30 -3.95 -1.75
CA ALA A 59 2.39 -3.40 -0.40
C ALA A 59 1.01 -3.34 0.26
N PHE A 60 0.96 -3.69 1.54
CA PHE A 60 -0.23 -3.50 2.37
C PHE A 60 0.18 -3.29 3.83
N CYS A 61 -0.74 -2.79 4.63
CA CYS A 61 -0.51 -2.54 6.04
C CYS A 61 -0.69 -3.84 6.84
N VAL A 62 0.39 -4.34 7.45
CA VAL A 62 0.33 -5.55 8.29
C VAL A 62 -0.06 -5.17 9.71
N LEU A 63 -1.16 -5.72 10.19
CA LEU A 63 -1.68 -5.48 11.53
C LEU A 63 -1.15 -6.54 12.51
N PRO A 64 -0.73 -6.15 13.74
CA PRO A 64 -0.29 -7.10 14.76
C PRO A 64 -1.46 -7.91 15.35
N LEU A 65 -2.67 -7.35 15.32
CA LEU A 65 -3.91 -7.98 15.75
C LEU A 65 -5.10 -7.34 15.02
N PRO A 66 -6.29 -7.97 15.01
CA PRO A 66 -7.48 -7.37 14.44
C PRO A 66 -7.82 -6.06 15.14
N PHE A 67 -8.04 -5.00 14.36
CA PHE A 67 -8.47 -3.69 14.84
C PHE A 67 -9.94 -3.46 14.55
N ASP A 68 -10.59 -2.66 15.41
CA ASP A 68 -11.85 -2.02 15.06
C ASP A 68 -11.63 -0.94 13.98
N GLU A 69 -12.72 -0.44 13.41
CA GLU A 69 -12.68 0.52 12.29
C GLU A 69 -11.95 1.82 12.64
N ALA A 70 -12.15 2.34 13.86
CA ALA A 70 -11.53 3.59 14.31
C ALA A 70 -10.00 3.44 14.46
N ARG A 71 -9.56 2.36 15.12
CA ARG A 71 -8.12 2.05 15.27
C ARG A 71 -7.47 1.74 13.94
N LEU A 72 -8.19 1.08 13.04
CA LEU A 72 -7.73 0.78 11.69
C LEU A 72 -7.48 2.05 10.87
N ALA A 73 -8.44 2.97 10.87
CA ALA A 73 -8.31 4.25 10.16
C ALA A 73 -7.14 5.09 10.71
N GLU A 74 -6.97 5.13 12.03
CA GLU A 74 -5.83 5.82 12.64
C GLU A 74 -4.50 5.15 12.27
N HIS A 75 -4.45 3.82 12.30
CA HIS A 75 -3.24 3.06 12.03
C HIS A 75 -2.79 3.18 10.57
N ILE A 76 -3.71 3.06 9.61
CA ILE A 76 -3.37 3.21 8.19
C ILE A 76 -2.88 4.62 7.87
N THR A 77 -3.47 5.63 8.52
CA THR A 77 -3.04 7.03 8.38
C THR A 77 -1.61 7.20 8.91
N LYS A 78 -1.28 6.59 10.05
CA LYS A 78 0.08 6.60 10.59
C LYS A 78 1.06 5.86 9.69
N TRP A 79 0.70 4.67 9.20
CA TRP A 79 1.49 3.88 8.26
C TRP A 79 1.84 4.68 7.00
N LEU A 80 0.89 5.45 6.47
CA LEU A 80 1.11 6.33 5.33
C LEU A 80 2.00 7.54 5.67
N ASN A 81 1.66 8.27 6.73
CA ASN A 81 2.35 9.53 7.09
C ASN A 81 3.76 9.32 7.62
N ARG A 82 4.06 8.17 8.25
CA ARG A 82 5.41 7.80 8.66
C ARG A 82 6.29 7.35 7.50
N GLY A 83 5.71 7.19 6.31
CA GLY A 83 6.42 6.74 5.11
C GLY A 83 6.64 5.24 5.06
N GLU A 84 6.04 4.44 5.95
CA GLU A 84 6.21 2.98 5.95
C GLU A 84 5.68 2.36 4.65
N ALA A 85 4.51 2.83 4.17
CA ALA A 85 3.95 2.46 2.88
C ALA A 85 4.90 2.81 1.70
N TYR A 86 5.50 3.99 1.76
CA TYR A 86 6.42 4.48 0.74
C TYR A 86 7.75 3.72 0.75
N THR A 87 8.30 3.37 1.92
CA THR A 87 9.48 2.52 2.05
C THR A 87 9.24 1.13 1.48
N LEU A 88 8.05 0.55 1.70
CA LEU A 88 7.66 -0.73 1.07
C LEU A 88 7.58 -0.59 -0.46
N TYR A 89 6.99 0.50 -0.96
CA TYR A 89 7.00 0.81 -2.39
C TYR A 89 8.43 0.86 -2.97
N LEU A 90 9.34 1.56 -2.30
CA LEU A 90 10.73 1.66 -2.73
C LEU A 90 11.40 0.27 -2.71
N SER A 91 11.23 -0.53 -1.67
CA SER A 91 11.89 -1.85 -1.61
C SER A 91 11.43 -2.81 -2.71
N MET A 92 10.15 -2.75 -3.09
CA MET A 92 9.60 -3.53 -4.20
C MET A 92 10.13 -3.07 -5.56
N ASN A 93 10.43 -1.78 -5.72
CA ASN A 93 10.87 -1.21 -6.98
C ASN A 93 12.39 -1.08 -7.11
N VAL A 94 13.17 -1.01 -6.02
CA VAL A 94 14.64 -0.96 -6.07
C VAL A 94 15.21 -2.27 -6.65
N CYS A 95 14.52 -3.41 -6.49
CA CYS A 95 14.84 -4.64 -7.23
C CYS A 95 14.72 -4.51 -8.76
N ARG A 96 14.14 -3.41 -9.28
CA ARG A 96 13.97 -3.13 -10.71
C ARG A 96 14.99 -2.11 -11.26
N TYR A 97 15.70 -1.38 -10.39
CA TYR A 97 16.61 -0.29 -10.78
C TYR A 97 18.11 -0.58 -10.56
N ASP A 98 18.47 -1.69 -9.90
CA ASP A 98 19.87 -2.16 -9.77
C ASP A 98 20.31 -3.09 -10.93
N GLY A 99 19.87 -2.81 -12.16
CA GLY A 99 20.20 -3.57 -13.37
C GLY A 99 20.83 -2.72 -14.45
#